data_AF-A0AAN6GFL1-F1
#
_entry.id   AF-A0AAN6GFL1-F1
#
_cell.length_a   1.000
_cell.length_b   1.000
_cell.length_c   1.000
_cell.angle_alpha   90.00
_cell.angle_beta   90.00
_cell.angle_gamma   90.00
#
_symmetry.space_group_name_H-M   'P 1'
#
loop_
_entity.id
_entity.type
_entity.pdbx_description
1 polymer ?
#
loop_
_entity_poly.entity_id
_entity_poly.type
_entity_poly.pdbx_seq_one_letter_code
_entity_poly.pdbx_strand_id
1 'polypeptide(L)'
;MFVCIAAGQLPLTTPQQVDETHFVFVLDAAVVNHIVVALSGLTPFPDGYSATVHLLWSGEGQAWKLLGCLKNSKPSAIFRIRQPAAAGGSGAGDPPKGILGMTATVGISIEPDALVDQQIATLPAAASSSVGANSGNANNAQPGEGGALVPFGATAAISNQAGALEVALQVAPKIAKNAFDYLSSFAPDSAPQTVPLLQKWLEQLERKLRAQGLSFLDKA
;
A
#
# COMPACT_ATOMS: atom_id res chain seq x y z
N MET A 1 0.48 25.24 -2.51
CA MET A 1 -0.46 24.57 -1.58
C MET A 1 -0.16 23.08 -1.44
N PHE A 2 0.07 22.35 -2.53
CA PHE A 2 0.29 20.89 -2.49
C PHE A 2 1.70 20.50 -2.94
N VAL A 3 2.16 19.34 -2.48
CA VAL A 3 3.35 18.63 -2.97
C VAL A 3 2.95 17.19 -3.28
N CYS A 4 3.47 16.66 -4.39
CA CYS A 4 3.31 15.26 -4.78
C CYS A 4 4.69 14.62 -4.95
N ILE A 5 4.89 13.42 -4.41
CA ILE A 5 6.15 12.69 -4.48
C ILE A 5 5.88 11.31 -5.04
N ALA A 6 6.41 11.02 -6.23
CA ALA A 6 6.50 9.65 -6.72
C ALA A 6 7.69 8.95 -6.06
N ALA A 7 7.48 7.72 -5.59
CA ALA A 7 8.54 6.96 -4.92
C ALA A 7 9.80 6.83 -5.80
N GLY A 8 10.95 7.25 -5.27
CA GLY A 8 12.23 7.23 -5.99
C GLY A 8 12.48 8.40 -6.95
N GLN A 9 11.56 9.37 -7.02
CA GLN A 9 11.70 10.57 -7.84
C GLN A 9 11.73 11.85 -6.99
N LEU A 10 12.14 12.96 -7.60
CA LEU A 10 12.14 14.27 -6.95
C LEU A 10 10.71 14.73 -6.65
N PRO A 11 10.48 15.48 -5.55
CA PRO A 11 9.18 16.06 -5.26
C PRO A 11 8.69 17.01 -6.37
N LEU A 12 7.44 16.81 -6.79
CA LEU A 12 6.70 17.73 -7.65
C LEU A 12 6.03 18.77 -6.75
N THR A 13 6.57 19.99 -6.75
CA THR A 13 6.12 21.09 -5.86
C THR A 13 5.30 22.15 -6.57
N THR A 14 5.25 22.13 -7.90
CA THR A 14 4.53 23.11 -8.74
C THR A 14 3.35 22.42 -9.43
N PRO A 15 2.18 22.30 -8.77
CA PRO A 15 0.99 21.80 -9.44
C PRO A 15 0.55 22.75 -10.54
N GLN A 16 0.01 22.20 -11.62
CA GLN A 16 -0.77 22.96 -12.58
C GLN A 16 -2.14 23.23 -11.96
N GLN A 17 -2.44 24.50 -11.72
CA GLN A 17 -3.76 24.93 -11.27
C GLN A 17 -4.70 25.00 -12.48
N VAL A 18 -5.76 24.19 -12.47
CA VAL A 18 -6.76 24.15 -13.56
C VAL A 18 -7.84 25.20 -13.30
N ASP A 19 -8.27 25.31 -12.05
CA ASP A 19 -9.15 26.35 -11.54
C ASP A 19 -8.83 26.65 -10.06
N GLU A 20 -9.65 27.44 -9.38
CA GLU A 20 -9.40 27.83 -7.99
C GLU A 20 -9.36 26.64 -7.01
N THR A 21 -10.13 25.57 -7.28
CA THR A 21 -10.27 24.41 -6.40
C THR A 21 -9.61 23.14 -6.94
N HIS A 22 -9.12 23.13 -8.18
CA HIS A 22 -8.54 21.96 -8.83
C HIS A 22 -7.07 22.15 -9.20
N PHE A 23 -6.26 21.19 -8.77
CA PHE A 23 -4.82 21.14 -8.99
C PHE A 23 -4.42 19.80 -9.59
N VAL A 24 -3.42 19.83 -10.47
CA VAL A 24 -2.98 18.67 -11.22
C VAL A 24 -1.46 18.52 -11.15
N PHE A 25 -1.00 17.29 -10.94
CA PHE A 25 0.38 16.87 -11.14
C PHE A 25 0.45 15.82 -12.23
N VAL A 26 1.30 16.04 -13.23
CA VAL A 26 1.63 15.02 -14.23
C VAL A 26 2.88 14.29 -13.77
N LEU A 27 2.83 12.96 -13.78
CA LEU A 27 3.92 12.11 -13.34
C LEU A 27 4.26 11.05 -14.39
N ASP A 28 5.57 10.80 -14.52
CA ASP A 28 6.06 9.65 -15.27
C ASP A 28 5.87 8.40 -14.40
N ALA A 29 4.84 7.63 -14.74
CA ALA A 29 4.34 6.53 -13.92
C ALA A 29 4.79 5.16 -14.42
N ALA A 30 5.75 5.11 -15.34
CA ALA A 30 6.22 3.86 -15.94
C ALA A 30 6.68 2.83 -14.87
N VAL A 31 7.31 3.31 -13.79
CA VAL A 31 7.89 2.48 -12.72
C VAL A 31 7.36 2.79 -11.31
N VAL A 32 6.46 3.76 -11.18
CA VAL A 32 6.00 4.26 -9.88
C VAL A 32 4.96 3.32 -9.27
N ASN A 33 5.17 2.91 -8.03
CA ASN A 33 4.24 2.05 -7.28
C ASN A 33 3.50 2.80 -6.17
N HIS A 34 4.11 3.85 -5.63
CA HIS A 34 3.57 4.63 -4.53
C HIS A 34 3.74 6.10 -4.83
N ILE A 35 2.70 6.87 -4.51
CA ILE A 35 2.75 8.33 -4.50
C ILE A 35 2.42 8.83 -3.10
N VAL A 36 3.04 9.93 -2.71
CA VAL A 36 2.72 10.67 -1.50
C VAL A 36 2.16 12.00 -1.93
N VAL A 37 1.00 12.38 -1.41
CA VAL A 37 0.41 13.71 -1.64
C VAL A 37 0.27 14.38 -0.28
N ALA A 38 0.68 15.64 -0.20
CA ALA A 38 0.63 16.40 1.04
C ALA A 38 0.37 17.89 0.81
N LEU A 39 -0.10 18.57 1.84
CA LEU A 39 -0.02 20.03 1.94
C LEU A 39 1.43 20.45 2.09
N SER A 40 1.83 21.51 1.40
CA SER A 40 3.19 22.06 1.47
C SER A 40 3.48 22.82 2.78
N GLY A 41 2.47 22.99 3.64
CA GLY A 41 2.57 23.73 4.91
C GLY A 41 2.53 25.27 4.77
N LEU A 42 2.48 25.79 3.53
CA LEU A 42 2.41 27.23 3.28
C LEU A 42 1.00 27.81 3.47
N THR A 43 -0.03 27.01 3.19
CA THR A 43 -1.43 27.44 3.24
C THR A 43 -2.28 26.24 3.66
N PRO A 44 -3.01 26.31 4.80
CA PRO A 44 -3.96 25.28 5.19
C PRO A 44 -5.21 25.34 4.29
N PHE A 45 -6.08 24.33 4.39
CA PHE A 45 -7.42 24.44 3.81
C PHE A 45 -8.23 25.51 4.56
N PRO A 46 -9.13 26.23 3.88
CA PRO A 46 -10.16 27.04 4.53
C PRO A 46 -11.01 26.20 5.49
N ASP A 47 -11.63 26.85 6.49
CA ASP A 47 -12.51 26.17 7.44
C ASP A 47 -13.70 25.49 6.74
N GLY A 48 -13.93 24.21 7.05
CA GLY A 48 -15.00 23.41 6.44
C GLY A 48 -14.67 22.82 5.07
N TYR A 49 -13.42 22.97 4.60
CA TYR A 49 -12.96 22.41 3.34
C TYR A 49 -11.84 21.38 3.53
N SER A 50 -11.85 20.39 2.66
CA SER A 50 -10.83 19.36 2.53
C SER A 50 -10.57 19.10 1.05
N ALA A 51 -9.65 18.21 0.71
CA ALA A 51 -9.45 17.83 -0.68
C ALA A 51 -9.57 16.33 -0.92
N THR A 52 -10.10 15.97 -2.08
CA THR A 52 -10.10 14.62 -2.63
C THR A 52 -8.91 14.45 -3.57
N VAL A 53 -8.28 13.28 -3.54
CA VAL A 53 -7.13 12.94 -4.40
C VAL A 53 -7.56 11.89 -5.40
N HIS A 54 -7.36 12.17 -6.68
CA HIS A 54 -7.77 11.35 -7.81
C HIS A 54 -6.58 10.98 -8.68
N LEU A 55 -6.68 9.85 -9.37
CA LEU A 55 -5.68 9.37 -10.33
C LEU A 55 -6.33 9.10 -11.67
N LEU A 56 -5.72 9.57 -12.74
CA LEU A 56 -6.06 9.25 -14.12
C LEU A 56 -4.82 8.68 -14.80
N TRP A 57 -4.93 7.49 -15.39
CA TRP A 57 -3.88 6.93 -16.23
C TRP A 57 -3.95 7.51 -17.64
N SER A 58 -2.80 7.67 -18.30
CA SER A 58 -2.75 8.00 -19.71
C SER A 58 -3.26 6.82 -20.54
N GLY A 59 -4.09 7.10 -21.55
CA GLY A 59 -4.66 6.09 -22.44
C GLY A 59 -6.14 6.32 -22.74
N GLU A 60 -6.60 5.74 -23.85
CA GLU A 60 -8.00 5.83 -24.27
C GLU A 60 -8.91 5.05 -23.32
N GLY A 61 -10.07 5.64 -22.98
CA GLY A 61 -11.05 5.01 -22.08
C GLY A 61 -10.68 4.99 -20.60
N GLN A 62 -9.61 5.67 -20.17
CA GLN A 62 -9.28 5.79 -18.75
C GLN A 62 -10.20 6.78 -18.05
N ALA A 63 -10.62 6.45 -16.82
CA ALA A 63 -11.48 7.29 -15.98
C ALA A 63 -10.74 7.70 -14.71
N TRP A 64 -11.13 8.84 -14.15
CA TRP A 64 -10.64 9.30 -12.86
C TRP A 64 -11.03 8.32 -11.76
N LYS A 65 -10.03 7.90 -10.98
CA LYS A 65 -10.21 7.03 -9.82
C LYS A 65 -9.92 7.81 -8.54
N LEU A 66 -10.91 7.87 -7.65
CA LEU A 66 -10.71 8.39 -6.30
C LEU A 66 -9.72 7.50 -5.53
N LEU A 67 -8.69 8.11 -4.95
CA LEU A 67 -7.67 7.44 -4.13
C LEU A 67 -7.90 7.65 -2.63
N GLY A 68 -8.34 8.84 -2.24
CA GLY A 68 -8.54 9.21 -0.85
C GLY A 68 -8.72 10.72 -0.67
N CYS A 69 -8.46 11.23 0.54
CA CYS A 69 -8.59 12.65 0.86
C CYS A 69 -7.41 13.17 1.69
N LEU A 70 -7.30 14.49 1.73
CA LEU A 70 -6.43 15.27 2.60
C LEU A 70 -7.29 16.26 3.40
N LYS A 71 -6.98 16.40 4.68
CA LYS A 71 -7.66 17.33 5.61
C LYS A 71 -6.63 18.14 6.38
N ASN A 72 -7.01 19.23 7.03
CA ASN A 72 -6.10 19.95 7.94
C ASN A 72 -5.60 19.05 9.10
N SER A 73 -6.44 18.13 9.59
CA SER A 73 -6.08 17.14 10.62
C SER A 73 -5.23 15.97 10.08
N LYS A 74 -5.26 15.73 8.76
CA LYS A 74 -4.47 14.70 8.08
C LYS A 74 -3.91 15.30 6.78
N PRO A 75 -2.83 16.09 6.88
CA PRO A 75 -2.33 16.91 5.78
C PRO A 75 -1.55 16.12 4.73
N SER A 76 -1.30 14.83 4.94
CA SER A 76 -0.59 13.95 4.01
C SER A 76 -1.17 12.55 3.95
N ALA A 77 -1.03 11.91 2.79
CA ALA A 77 -1.45 10.53 2.55
C ALA A 77 -0.53 9.85 1.52
N ILE A 78 -0.41 8.52 1.65
CA ILE A 78 0.38 7.67 0.75
C ILE A 78 -0.59 6.75 0.01
N PHE A 79 -0.49 6.70 -1.31
CA PHE A 79 -1.35 5.89 -2.15
C PHE A 79 -0.53 4.89 -2.96
N ARG A 80 -0.94 3.61 -2.91
CA ARG A 80 -0.41 2.59 -3.81
C ARG A 80 -1.12 2.71 -5.15
N ILE A 81 -0.36 2.95 -6.20
CA ILE A 81 -0.86 3.00 -7.58
C ILE A 81 -0.51 1.69 -8.29
N ARG A 82 -1.45 1.19 -9.11
CA ARG A 82 -1.25 0.01 -9.95
C ARG A 82 -1.62 0.40 -11.37
N GLN A 83 -0.72 0.14 -12.31
CA GLN A 83 -1.01 0.33 -13.73
C GLN A 83 -2.23 -0.53 -14.12
N PRO A 84 -3.15 0.00 -14.95
CA PRO A 84 -4.26 -0.78 -15.46
C PRO A 84 -3.72 -1.96 -16.27
N ALA A 85 -4.35 -3.13 -16.15
CA ALA A 85 -3.99 -4.28 -16.97
C ALA A 85 -4.20 -3.92 -18.45
N ALA A 86 -3.23 -4.25 -19.30
CA ALA A 86 -3.43 -4.17 -20.74
C ALA A 86 -4.67 -5.01 -21.11
N ALA A 87 -5.58 -4.42 -21.89
CA ALA A 87 -6.78 -5.08 -22.35
C ALA A 87 -6.40 -6.35 -23.15
N GLY A 88 -6.41 -7.51 -22.50
CA GLY A 88 -5.99 -8.78 -23.10
C GLY A 88 -5.53 -9.87 -22.13
N GLY A 89 -5.25 -9.57 -20.85
CA GLY A 89 -4.79 -10.56 -19.87
C GLY A 89 -5.86 -10.96 -18.85
N SER A 90 -6.64 -12.00 -19.13
CA SER A 90 -7.48 -12.70 -18.13
C SER A 90 -6.60 -13.59 -17.23
N GLY A 91 -5.87 -12.99 -16.31
CA GLY A 91 -5.07 -13.73 -15.33
C GLY A 91 -4.89 -12.94 -14.05
N ALA A 92 -5.07 -13.59 -12.90
CA ALA A 92 -4.79 -13.07 -11.56
C ALA A 92 -3.26 -12.98 -11.29
N GLY A 93 -2.50 -12.49 -12.26
CA GLY A 93 -1.08 -12.15 -12.17
C GLY A 93 -0.90 -10.64 -12.08
N ASP A 94 0.21 -10.19 -11.50
CA ASP A 94 0.55 -8.76 -11.46
C ASP A 94 0.52 -8.18 -12.89
N PRO A 95 -0.13 -7.03 -13.13
CA PRO A 95 -0.16 -6.41 -14.45
C PRO A 95 1.27 -6.11 -14.92
N PRO A 96 1.54 -6.20 -16.24
CA PRO A 96 2.87 -5.91 -16.78
C PRO A 96 3.26 -4.47 -16.39
N LYS A 97 4.25 -4.35 -15.51
CA LYS A 97 4.84 -3.06 -15.15
C LYS A 97 5.77 -2.61 -16.27
N GLY A 98 5.78 -1.31 -16.55
CA GLY A 98 6.77 -0.71 -17.45
C GLY A 98 6.32 -0.57 -18.89
N ILE A 99 5.03 -0.32 -19.13
CA ILE A 99 4.61 0.24 -20.43
C ILE A 99 5.38 1.57 -20.61
N LEU A 100 6.35 1.57 -21.53
CA LEU A 100 7.21 2.72 -21.79
C LEU A 100 6.36 3.91 -22.24
N GLY A 101 6.56 5.06 -21.61
CA GLY A 101 5.79 6.28 -21.88
C GLY A 101 4.43 6.36 -21.17
N MET A 102 4.11 5.41 -20.28
CA MET A 102 2.90 5.51 -19.45
C MET A 102 3.02 6.63 -18.41
N THR A 103 2.28 7.70 -18.63
CA THR A 103 2.12 8.79 -17.66
C THR A 103 0.84 8.59 -16.86
N ALA A 104 0.79 9.22 -15.68
CA ALA A 104 -0.45 9.38 -14.94
C ALA A 104 -0.58 10.81 -14.43
N THR A 105 -1.81 11.19 -14.17
CA THR A 105 -2.21 12.51 -13.74
C THR A 105 -2.86 12.39 -12.38
N VAL A 106 -2.30 13.05 -11.38
CA VAL A 106 -2.88 13.16 -10.03
C VAL A 106 -3.68 14.45 -9.97
N GLY A 107 -4.97 14.33 -9.71
CA GLY A 107 -5.89 15.45 -9.52
C GLY A 107 -6.19 15.65 -8.04
N ILE A 108 -6.27 16.91 -7.61
CA ILE A 108 -6.66 17.31 -6.26
C ILE A 108 -7.84 18.26 -6.42
N SER A 109 -8.99 17.94 -5.83
CA SER A 109 -10.17 18.81 -5.83
C SER A 109 -10.48 19.24 -4.39
N ILE A 110 -10.58 20.55 -4.17
CA ILE A 110 -10.97 21.14 -2.88
C ILE A 110 -12.49 21.21 -2.81
N GLU A 111 -13.07 20.55 -1.81
CA GLU A 111 -14.51 20.38 -1.65
C GLU A 111 -14.92 20.57 -0.18
N PRO A 112 -16.19 20.91 0.11
CA PRO A 112 -16.71 20.93 1.47
C PRO A 112 -16.56 19.57 2.16
N ASP A 113 -16.23 19.59 3.46
CA ASP A 113 -15.95 18.38 4.25
C ASP A 113 -17.05 17.31 4.13
N ALA A 114 -18.32 17.73 4.11
CA ALA A 114 -19.47 16.83 3.99
C ALA A 114 -19.48 16.04 2.67
N LEU A 115 -19.07 16.64 1.56
CA LEU A 115 -18.98 15.94 0.26
C LEU A 115 -17.78 15.02 0.21
N VAL A 116 -16.63 15.46 0.75
CA VAL A 116 -15.43 14.63 0.87
C VAL A 116 -15.75 13.36 1.66
N ASP A 117 -16.42 13.49 2.81
CA ASP A 117 -16.77 12.34 3.65
C ASP A 117 -17.72 11.37 2.94
N GLN A 118 -18.68 11.87 2.16
CA GLN A 118 -19.57 11.04 1.34
C GLN A 118 -18.79 10.27 0.27
N GLN A 119 -17.88 10.94 -0.45
CA GLN A 119 -17.05 10.29 -1.47
C GLN A 119 -16.13 9.23 -0.88
N ILE A 120 -15.47 9.52 0.24
CA ILE A 120 -14.56 8.59 0.91
C ILE A 120 -15.29 7.37 1.46
N ALA A 121 -16.55 7.51 1.87
CA ALA A 121 -17.38 6.38 2.28
C ALA A 121 -17.67 5.38 1.14
N THR A 122 -17.57 5.81 -0.13
CA THR A 122 -17.74 4.91 -1.29
C THR A 122 -16.49 4.06 -1.57
N LEU A 123 -15.33 4.45 -1.04
CA LEU A 123 -14.12 3.66 -1.21
C LEU A 123 -14.23 2.38 -0.37
N PRO A 124 -13.96 1.20 -0.95
CA PRO A 124 -13.81 -0.01 -0.15
C PRO A 124 -12.71 0.27 0.87
N ALA A 125 -13.00 0.05 2.16
CA ALA A 125 -12.11 0.39 3.27
C ALA A 125 -10.70 -0.15 2.99
N ALA A 126 -9.85 0.71 2.43
CA ALA A 126 -8.47 0.40 2.16
C ALA A 126 -7.80 0.42 3.51
N ALA A 127 -7.73 -0.76 4.15
CA ALA A 127 -7.11 -1.05 5.44
C ALA A 127 -6.45 0.20 6.03
N SER A 128 -7.28 1.00 6.70
CA SER A 128 -6.87 2.23 7.30
C SER A 128 -5.72 1.86 8.23
N SER A 129 -4.50 2.28 7.92
CA SER A 129 -3.48 2.45 8.93
C SER A 129 -3.97 3.58 9.84
N SER A 130 -4.97 3.24 10.67
CA SER A 130 -5.43 4.05 11.77
C SER A 130 -4.28 4.08 12.76
N VAL A 131 -3.50 5.15 12.73
CA VAL A 131 -2.83 5.64 13.93
C VAL A 131 -3.97 5.98 14.88
N GLY A 132 -4.31 5.01 15.75
CA GLY A 132 -5.31 5.18 16.79
C GLY A 132 -4.84 6.28 17.73
N ALA A 133 -5.54 7.41 17.72
CA ALA A 133 -5.49 8.38 18.78
C ALA A 133 -6.12 7.73 20.01
N ASN A 134 -5.30 7.19 20.90
CA ASN A 134 -5.77 6.73 22.19
C ASN A 134 -5.91 7.95 23.10
N SER A 135 -7.15 8.31 23.41
CA SER A 135 -7.51 9.23 24.48
C SER A 135 -7.01 8.64 25.80
N GLY A 136 -6.10 9.34 26.47
CA GLY A 136 -5.58 8.97 27.78
C GLY A 136 -5.13 10.22 28.53
N ASN A 137 -5.91 10.60 29.54
CA ASN A 137 -5.55 11.59 30.56
C ASN A 137 -4.18 11.24 31.19
N ALA A 138 -3.27 12.22 31.30
CA ALA A 138 -2.68 12.67 32.57
C ALA A 138 -1.48 13.61 32.35
N ASN A 139 -1.60 14.80 32.94
CA ASN A 139 -0.58 15.70 33.48
C ASN A 139 0.87 15.16 33.58
N ASN A 140 1.83 15.79 32.90
CA ASN A 140 2.94 16.55 33.51
C ASN A 140 3.75 17.27 32.42
N ALA A 141 4.31 18.44 32.74
CA ALA A 141 5.00 19.33 31.80
C ALA A 141 6.49 18.97 31.58
N GLN A 142 7.04 19.51 30.46
CA GLN A 142 8.42 20.05 30.24
C GLN A 142 9.17 19.45 29.00
N PRO A 143 10.03 20.20 28.25
CA PRO A 143 9.82 20.34 26.80
C PRO A 143 11.05 19.86 25.98
N GLY A 144 10.87 19.83 24.66
CA GLY A 144 11.93 20.05 23.68
C GLY A 144 13.00 18.97 23.55
N GLU A 145 12.93 18.19 22.47
CA GLU A 145 14.05 18.00 21.56
C GLU A 145 13.54 17.34 20.27
N GLY A 146 13.71 18.06 19.17
CA GLY A 146 13.46 17.55 17.82
C GLY A 146 14.54 16.54 17.45
N GLY A 147 14.11 15.40 16.93
CA GLY A 147 15.06 14.37 16.50
C GLY A 147 14.37 13.07 16.12
N ALA A 148 13.74 13.02 14.96
CA ALA A 148 13.46 11.74 14.29
C ALA A 148 14.42 11.59 13.11
N LEU A 149 15.70 11.33 13.42
CA LEU A 149 16.65 10.79 12.47
C LEU A 149 16.30 9.32 12.27
N VAL A 150 15.84 8.95 11.07
CA VAL A 150 15.69 7.54 10.69
C VAL A 150 17.08 6.88 10.67
N PRO A 151 17.33 5.79 11.43
CA PRO A 151 18.60 5.08 11.34
C PRO A 151 18.74 4.42 9.97
N PHE A 152 19.76 4.81 9.21
CA PHE A 152 20.20 4.08 8.03
C PHE A 152 20.78 2.74 8.49
N GLY A 153 20.11 1.63 8.13
CA GLY A 153 20.59 0.26 8.42
C GLY A 153 19.73 -0.56 9.39
N ALA A 154 18.63 -0.03 9.93
CA ALA A 154 17.64 -0.87 10.60
C ALA A 154 16.76 -1.53 9.52
N THR A 155 16.95 -2.82 9.26
CA THR A 155 15.87 -3.66 8.72
C THR A 155 14.63 -3.35 9.55
N ALA A 156 13.57 -2.90 8.88
CA ALA A 156 12.35 -2.41 9.52
C ALA A 156 11.96 -3.35 10.67
N ALA A 157 12.16 -2.91 11.91
CA ALA A 157 11.51 -3.52 13.04
C ALA A 157 10.02 -3.38 12.72
N ILE A 158 9.42 -4.52 12.39
CA ILE A 158 8.05 -4.69 11.94
C ILE A 158 7.15 -4.16 13.07
N SER A 159 6.84 -2.87 13.06
CA SER A 159 5.84 -2.26 13.94
C SER A 159 4.41 -2.67 13.57
N ASN A 160 4.26 -3.62 12.64
CA ASN A 160 3.00 -4.26 12.27
C ASN A 160 3.12 -5.79 12.34
N GLN A 161 3.57 -6.30 13.48
CA GLN A 161 3.81 -7.73 13.70
C GLN A 161 2.54 -8.56 13.44
N ALA A 162 1.36 -8.02 13.76
CA ALA A 162 0.08 -8.67 13.49
C ALA A 162 -0.24 -8.81 11.99
N GLY A 163 -0.08 -7.73 11.20
CA GLY A 163 -0.33 -7.77 9.75
C GLY A 163 0.72 -8.61 8.99
N ALA A 164 1.97 -8.59 9.42
CA ALA A 164 3.02 -9.43 8.84
C ALA A 164 2.79 -10.92 9.12
N LEU A 165 2.30 -11.27 10.32
CA LEU A 165 1.96 -12.63 10.71
C LEU A 165 0.76 -13.14 9.89
N GLU A 166 -0.26 -12.31 9.65
CA GLU A 166 -1.40 -12.61 8.78
C GLU A 166 -0.94 -12.92 7.33
N VAL A 167 -0.10 -12.06 6.76
CA VAL A 167 0.45 -12.25 5.41
C VAL A 167 1.32 -13.50 5.35
N ALA A 168 2.17 -13.73 6.36
CA ALA A 168 3.03 -14.92 6.43
C ALA A 168 2.21 -16.21 6.56
N LEU A 169 1.11 -16.21 7.33
CA LEU A 169 0.20 -17.36 7.43
C LEU A 169 -0.54 -17.65 6.12
N GLN A 170 -0.87 -16.62 5.34
CA GLN A 170 -1.52 -16.79 4.03
C GLN A 170 -0.55 -17.25 2.93
N VAL A 171 0.74 -16.89 3.06
CA VAL A 171 1.78 -17.19 2.07
C VAL A 171 2.46 -18.55 2.35
N ALA A 172 2.66 -18.91 3.61
CA ALA A 172 3.28 -20.19 4.02
C ALA A 172 2.69 -21.45 3.33
N PRO A 173 1.35 -21.66 3.27
CA PRO A 173 0.79 -22.83 2.60
C PRO A 173 1.04 -22.83 1.08
N LYS A 174 1.12 -21.65 0.45
CA LYS A 174 1.43 -21.54 -0.98
C LYS A 174 2.88 -21.92 -1.28
N ILE A 175 3.81 -21.49 -0.42
CA ILE A 175 5.23 -21.86 -0.53
C ILE A 175 5.39 -23.37 -0.33
N ALA A 176 4.75 -23.92 0.70
CA ALA A 176 4.82 -25.35 1.00
C ALA A 176 4.29 -26.22 -0.15
N LYS A 177 3.18 -25.80 -0.78
CA LYS A 177 2.62 -26.46 -1.96
C LYS A 177 3.56 -26.37 -3.17
N ASN A 178 4.14 -25.21 -3.44
CA ASN A 178 5.11 -25.06 -4.53
C ASN A 178 6.36 -25.95 -4.32
N ALA A 179 6.85 -26.06 -3.08
CA ALA A 179 7.94 -26.96 -2.74
C ALA A 179 7.55 -28.44 -2.92
N PHE A 180 6.32 -28.82 -2.57
CA PHE A 180 5.80 -30.17 -2.82
C PHE A 180 5.76 -30.50 -4.32
N ASP A 181 5.18 -29.62 -5.13
CA ASP A 181 5.07 -29.81 -6.57
C ASP A 181 6.46 -29.97 -7.21
N TYR A 182 7.41 -29.12 -6.81
CA TYR A 182 8.80 -29.20 -7.27
C TYR A 182 9.46 -30.52 -6.86
N LEU A 183 9.43 -30.88 -5.57
CA LEU A 183 10.10 -32.09 -5.06
C LEU A 183 9.45 -33.39 -5.57
N SER A 184 8.13 -33.39 -5.76
CA SER A 184 7.42 -34.53 -6.35
C SER A 184 7.82 -34.77 -7.81
N SER A 185 8.25 -33.73 -8.54
CA SER A 185 8.73 -33.88 -9.92
C SER A 185 10.07 -34.62 -10.02
N PHE A 186 10.86 -34.65 -8.93
CA PHE A 186 12.14 -35.36 -8.85
C PHE A 186 12.01 -36.75 -8.24
N ALA A 187 10.81 -37.18 -7.81
CA ALA A 187 10.64 -38.49 -7.20
C ALA A 187 10.82 -39.59 -8.26
N PRO A 188 11.90 -40.41 -8.19
CA PRO A 188 12.08 -41.51 -9.13
C PRO A 188 11.09 -42.63 -8.80
N ASP A 189 10.61 -43.34 -9.83
CA ASP A 189 9.66 -44.47 -9.72
C ASP A 189 10.20 -45.62 -8.81
N SER A 190 11.52 -45.62 -8.57
CA SER A 190 12.21 -46.55 -7.67
C SER A 190 12.03 -46.25 -6.17
N ALA A 191 11.40 -45.13 -5.79
CA ALA A 191 11.24 -44.71 -4.40
C ALA A 191 9.77 -44.36 -4.05
N PRO A 192 8.86 -45.37 -4.01
CA PRO A 192 7.41 -45.17 -3.88
C PRO A 192 6.96 -44.53 -2.56
N GLN A 193 7.86 -44.42 -1.58
CA GLN A 193 7.59 -43.84 -0.26
C GLN A 193 7.85 -42.32 -0.19
N THR A 194 8.54 -41.73 -1.18
CA THR A 194 8.98 -40.32 -1.12
C THR A 194 7.83 -39.33 -1.24
N VAL A 195 6.92 -39.53 -2.20
CA VAL A 195 5.75 -38.68 -2.40
C VAL A 195 4.75 -38.77 -1.22
N PRO A 196 4.38 -39.96 -0.72
CA PRO A 196 3.53 -40.08 0.47
C PRO A 196 4.14 -39.47 1.74
N LEU A 197 5.47 -39.59 1.92
CA LEU A 197 6.16 -38.99 3.06
C LEU A 197 6.12 -37.45 3.00
N LEU A 198 6.32 -36.88 1.81
CA LEU A 198 6.28 -35.43 1.61
C LEU A 198 4.86 -34.88 1.77
N GLN A 199 3.85 -35.61 1.32
CA GLN A 199 2.44 -35.27 1.54
C GLN A 199 2.10 -35.26 3.04
N LYS A 200 2.53 -36.29 3.78
CA LYS A 200 2.33 -36.36 5.24
C LYS A 200 3.05 -35.22 5.96
N TRP A 201 4.24 -34.84 5.50
CA TRP A 201 4.97 -33.67 6.02
C TRP A 201 4.20 -32.36 5.76
N LEU A 202 3.67 -32.17 4.55
CA LEU A 202 2.87 -31.00 4.18
C LEU A 202 1.64 -30.87 5.09
N GLU A 203 0.87 -31.95 5.27
CA GLU A 203 -0.32 -31.97 6.13
C GLU A 203 0.03 -31.64 7.59
N GLN A 204 1.16 -32.15 8.09
CA GLN A 204 1.65 -31.83 9.43
C GLN A 204 2.06 -30.37 9.56
N LEU A 205 2.71 -29.80 8.54
CA LEU A 205 3.12 -28.40 8.50
C LEU A 205 1.90 -27.48 8.46
N GLU A 206 0.91 -27.75 7.61
CA GLU A 206 -0.34 -26.99 7.53
C GLU A 206 -1.12 -27.05 8.86
N ARG A 207 -1.18 -28.23 9.49
CA ARG A 207 -1.81 -28.39 10.80
C ARG A 207 -1.08 -27.60 11.89
N LYS A 208 0.26 -27.59 11.89
CA LYS A 208 1.07 -26.83 12.85
C LYS A 208 0.94 -25.31 12.63
N LEU A 209 0.93 -24.86 11.38
CA LEU A 209 0.68 -23.46 11.02
C LEU A 209 -0.69 -22.99 11.51
N ARG A 210 -1.74 -23.79 11.34
CA ARG A 210 -3.10 -23.45 11.81
C ARG A 210 -3.24 -23.48 13.33
N ALA A 211 -2.55 -24.41 14.01
CA ALA A 211 -2.69 -24.61 15.45
C ALA A 211 -1.76 -23.71 16.31
N GLN A 212 -0.54 -23.44 15.84
CA GLN A 212 0.51 -22.76 16.61
C GLN A 212 1.06 -21.49 15.93
N GLY A 213 0.58 -21.15 14.74
CA GLY A 213 1.09 -20.01 13.98
C GLY A 213 2.53 -20.22 13.53
N LEU A 214 3.33 -19.14 13.55
CA LEU A 214 4.76 -19.17 13.19
C LEU A 214 5.68 -19.56 14.35
N SER A 215 5.18 -19.54 15.59
CA SER A 215 5.99 -19.67 16.81
C SER A 215 6.63 -21.05 17.01
N PHE A 216 6.23 -22.08 16.24
CA PHE A 216 6.87 -23.39 16.29
C PHE A 216 8.19 -23.44 15.50
N LEU A 217 8.41 -22.49 14.58
CA LEU A 217 9.62 -22.42 13.76
C LEU A 217 10.81 -21.83 14.52
N ASP A 218 10.57 -20.98 15.51
CA ASP A 218 11.62 -20.38 16.37
C ASP A 218 12.18 -21.36 17.42
N LYS A 219 11.60 -22.56 17.55
CA LYS A 219 12.03 -23.59 18.51
C LYS A 219 13.05 -24.58 17.94
N ALA A 220 13.59 -24.32 16.74
CA ALA A 220 14.58 -25.16 16.07
C ALA A 220 16.01 -24.68 16.35
#